data_AF-O74116-F1
#
_entry.id   AF-O74116-F1
#
_cell.length_a   1.000
_cell.length_b   1.000
_cell.length_c   1.000
_cell.angle_alpha   90.00
_cell.angle_beta   90.00
_cell.angle_gamma   90.00
#
_symmetry.space_group_name_H-M   'P 1'
#
loop_
_entity.id
_entity.type
_entity.pdbx_description
1 polymer ?
#
loop_
_entity_poly.entity_id
_entity_poly.type
_entity_poly.pdbx_seq_one_letter_code
_entity_poly.pdbx_strand_id
1 'polypeptide(L)' 'FFQAFGSLLKPNVCVLLDVGTKPGGNSIYNLWRAFDINKNVAGACGEIKAMLGRGGSALLNPLVAS' A
#
# COMPACT_ATOMS: atom_id res chain seq x y z
N PHE A 1 -8.00 -14.27 2.18
CA PHE A 1 -7.39 -14.09 0.84
C PHE A 1 -6.36 -15.17 0.54
N PHE A 2 -5.17 -15.17 1.14
CA PHE A 2 -4.06 -16.08 0.79
C PHE A 2 -4.40 -17.57 0.82
N GLN A 3 -5.10 -18.03 1.88
CA GLN A 3 -5.49 -19.46 2.01
C GLN A 3 -6.68 -19.88 1.14
N ALA A 4 -7.45 -18.93 0.61
CA ALA A 4 -8.69 -19.20 -0.14
C ALA A 4 -8.51 -19.00 -1.65
N PHE A 5 -7.92 -17.87 -2.04
CA PHE A 5 -7.78 -17.47 -3.45
C PHE A 5 -6.33 -17.55 -3.94
N GLY A 6 -5.35 -17.58 -3.04
CA GLY A 6 -3.93 -17.62 -3.42
C GLY A 6 -3.57 -18.88 -4.21
N SER A 7 -4.08 -20.04 -3.79
CA SER A 7 -3.87 -21.32 -4.48
C SER A 7 -4.54 -21.38 -5.86
N LEU A 8 -5.70 -20.72 -6.03
CA LEU A 8 -6.43 -20.67 -7.29
C LEU A 8 -5.79 -19.72 -8.31
N LEU A 9 -5.41 -18.52 -7.86
CA LEU A 9 -4.88 -17.46 -8.73
C LEU A 9 -3.38 -17.62 -9.01
N LYS A 10 -2.66 -18.35 -8.14
CA LYS A 10 -1.20 -18.54 -8.19
C LYS A 10 -0.42 -17.24 -8.49
N PRO A 11 -0.67 -16.14 -7.73
CA PRO A 11 -0.02 -14.86 -8.01
C PRO A 11 1.48 -14.92 -7.68
N ASN A 12 2.31 -14.27 -8.51
CA ASN A 12 3.74 -14.11 -8.23
C ASN A 12 4.00 -13.11 -7.09
N VAL A 13 3.18 -12.06 -6.99
CA VAL A 13 3.26 -11.01 -5.97
C VAL A 13 1.84 -10.64 -5.56
N CYS A 14 1.62 -10.41 -4.27
CA CYS A 14 0.38 -9.87 -3.73
C CYS A 14 0.66 -8.56 -3.01
N VAL A 15 -0.18 -7.54 -3.26
CA VAL A 15 -0.10 -6.24 -2.59
C VAL A 15 -1.34 -6.06 -1.73
N LEU A 16 -1.15 -5.76 -0.45
CA LEU A 16 -2.22 -5.42 0.47
C LEU A 16 -2.38 -3.89 0.48
N LEU A 17 -3.60 -3.41 0.30
CA LEU A 17 -3.93 -2.00 0.32
C LEU A 17 -5.09 -1.77 1.29
N ASP A 18 -4.85 -0.95 2.31
CA ASP A 18 -5.86 -0.63 3.30
C ASP A 18 -6.97 0.24 2.72
N VAL A 19 -8.20 -0.01 3.17
CA VAL A 19 -9.36 0.80 2.80
C VAL A 19 -9.12 2.25 3.25
N GLY A 20 -9.34 3.19 2.34
CA GLY A 20 -9.08 4.61 2.59
C GLY A 20 -7.64 5.07 2.30
N THR A 21 -6.72 4.15 1.96
CA THR A 21 -5.37 4.52 1.52
C THR A 21 -5.34 4.83 0.03
N LYS A 22 -4.87 6.03 -0.33
CA LYS A 22 -4.66 6.42 -1.72
C LYS A 22 -3.22 6.07 -2.14
N PRO A 23 -3.00 5.13 -3.08
CA PRO A 23 -1.66 4.84 -3.57
C PRO A 23 -1.08 6.05 -4.30
N GLY A 24 0.21 6.34 -4.06
CA GLY A 24 0.96 7.28 -4.88
C GLY A 24 1.10 6.76 -6.31
N GLY A 25 1.28 7.64 -7.31
CA GLY A 25 1.19 7.28 -8.73
C GLY A 25 2.01 6.06 -9.17
N ASN A 26 3.23 5.91 -8.63
CA ASN A 26 4.12 4.77 -8.93
C ASN A 26 4.32 3.81 -7.73
N SER A 27 3.54 3.96 -6.65
CA SER A 27 3.77 3.23 -5.39
C SER A 27 3.66 1.71 -5.57
N ILE A 28 2.60 1.23 -6.23
CA ILE A 28 2.37 -0.20 -6.50
C ILE A 28 3.46 -0.77 -7.42
N TYR A 29 3.83 0.00 -8.45
CA TYR A 29 4.91 -0.39 -9.37
C TYR A 29 6.24 -0.58 -8.64
N ASN A 30 6.58 0.34 -7.73
CA ASN A 30 7.82 0.25 -6.96
C ASN A 30 7.81 -0.95 -6.00
N LEU A 31 6.66 -1.28 -5.38
CA LEU A 31 6.51 -2.49 -4.57
C LEU A 31 6.77 -3.75 -5.40
N TRP A 32 6.15 -3.85 -6.58
CA TRP A 32 6.38 -4.98 -7.50
C TRP A 32 7.83 -5.06 -7.98
N ARG A 33 8.42 -3.92 -8.37
CA ARG A 33 9.79 -3.83 -8.88
C ARG A 33 10.82 -4.38 -7.88
N ALA A 34 10.58 -4.24 -6.57
CA ALA A 34 11.47 -4.79 -5.55
C ALA A 34 11.63 -6.32 -5.65
N PHE A 35 10.55 -7.05 -5.97
CA PHE A 35 10.58 -8.50 -6.19
C PHE A 35 11.20 -8.88 -7.54
N ASP A 36 11.05 -8.03 -8.56
CA ASP A 36 11.64 -8.24 -9.89
C ASP A 36 13.17 -8.09 -9.86
N ILE A 37 13.68 -7.07 -9.15
CA ILE A 37 15.12 -6.81 -9.02
C ILE A 37 15.82 -7.90 -8.20
N ASN A 38 15.23 -8.35 -7.10
CA ASN A 38 15.84 -9.34 -6.22
C ASN A 38 14.86 -10.47 -5.89
N LYS A 39 15.10 -11.62 -6.51
CA LYS A 39 14.29 -12.84 -6.34
C LYS A 39 14.28 -13.41 -4.92
N ASN A 40 15.21 -13.00 -4.06
CA ASN A 40 15.28 -13.44 -2.66
C ASN A 40 14.52 -12.52 -1.69
N VAL A 41 13.84 -11.47 -2.20
CA VAL A 41 13.01 -10.59 -1.38
C VAL A 41 11.70 -11.29 -1.01
N ALA A 42 11.47 -11.45 0.30
CA ALA A 42 10.23 -12.03 0.82
C ALA A 42 9.10 -11.00 1.01
N GLY A 43 9.41 -9.70 1.01
CA GLY A 43 8.44 -8.63 1.25
C GLY A 43 8.97 -7.23 0.93
N ALA A 44 8.06 -6.32 0.60
CA ALA A 44 8.33 -4.89 0.42
C ALA A 44 7.22 -4.07 1.06
N CYS A 45 7.56 -2.91 1.61
CA CYS A 45 6.62 -1.97 2.21
C CYS A 45 6.89 -0.56 1.70
N GLY A 46 5.82 0.22 1.50
CA GLY A 46 5.90 1.63 1.13
C GLY A 46 5.69 2.53 2.34
N GLU A 47 6.06 3.80 2.21
CA GLU A 47 5.72 4.80 3.22
C GLU A 47 4.22 5.17 3.13
N ILE A 48 3.56 5.29 4.27
CA ILE A 48 2.18 5.75 4.38
C ILE A 48 2.19 7.10 5.10
N LYS A 49 1.44 8.07 4.56
CA LYS A 49 1.33 9.41 5.12
C LYS A 49 -0.12 9.89 5.13
N ALA A 50 -0.51 10.54 6.22
CA ALA A 50 -1.82 11.15 6.35
C ALA A 50 -2.00 12.34 5.38
N MET A 51 -3.17 12.41 4.75
CA MET A 51 -3.54 13.53 3.89
C MET A 51 -4.08 14.69 4.74
N LEU A 52 -3.18 15.59 5.17
CA LEU A 52 -3.51 16.66 6.12
C LEU A 52 -4.24 17.86 5.51
N GLY A 53 -4.44 17.90 4.19
CA GLY A 53 -4.99 19.07 3.50
C GLY A 53 -4.02 20.25 3.42
N ARG A 54 -4.44 21.34 2.75
CA ARG A 54 -3.59 22.54 2.58
C ARG A 54 -3.36 23.19 3.93
N GLY A 55 -2.10 23.37 4.32
CA GLY A 55 -1.74 23.98 5.60
C GLY A 55 -2.21 23.19 6.83
N GLY A 56 -2.48 21.89 6.70
CA GLY A 56 -2.98 21.08 7.81
C GLY A 56 -4.47 21.26 8.11
N SER A 57 -5.24 21.80 7.17
CA SER A 57 -6.68 22.08 7.37
C SER A 57 -7.50 20.87 7.83
N ALA A 58 -7.11 19.65 7.47
CA ALA A 58 -7.80 18.43 7.91
C ALA A 58 -7.61 18.14 9.41
N LEU A 59 -6.57 18.69 10.05
CA LEU A 59 -6.34 18.57 11.50
C LEU A 59 -7.38 19.33 12.33
N LEU A 60 -8.07 20.30 11.73
CA LEU A 60 -9.14 21.05 12.39
C LEU A 60 -10.45 20.25 12.48
N ASN A 61 -10.56 19.15 11.74
CA ASN A 61 -11.73 18.27 11.82
C ASN A 61 -11.48 17.18 12.89
N PRO A 62 -12.17 17.22 14.03
CA PRO A 62 -11.96 16.26 15.11
C PRO A 62 -12.25 14.80 14.70
N LEU A 63 -13.08 14.58 13.66
CA LEU A 63 -13.36 13.23 13.13
C LEU A 63 -12.23 12.67 12.26
N VAL A 64 -11.33 13.52 11.75
CA VAL A 64 -10.22 13.14 10.87
C VAL A 64 -8.87 13.18 11.60
N ALA A 65 -8.77 14.00 12.65
CA ALA A 65 -7.55 14.18 13.45
C ALA A 65 -7.40 13.20 14.64
N SER A 66 -8.33 12.26 14.79
CA SER A 66 -8.30 11.22 15.85
C SER A 66 -7.37 10.07 15.53
#